data_AF-Q2Q1X1-F1
#
_entry.id   AF-Q2Q1X1-F1
#
_cell.length_a   1.000
_cell.length_b   1.000
_cell.length_c   1.000
_cell.angle_alpha   90.00
_cell.angle_beta   90.00
_cell.angle_gamma   90.00
#
_symmetry.space_group_name_H-M   'P 1'
#
loop_
_entity.id
_entity.type
_entity.pdbx_description
1 polymer ?
#
loop_
_entity_poly.entity_id
_entity_poly.type
_entity_poly.pdbx_seq_one_letter_code
_entity_poly.pdbx_strand_id
1 'polypeptide(L)'
;GNDLVKWLWGGFSVDNATLTRFFSLHFLMPFIVTAMVMIHLLFIHQTGSNNPMGVNSNYDKIPFHPYFSVKDYMGMMIAMFMFIMLNLWEPQMLGDPENFISANPLVTPVHIQPEWYFLFAYAILRS
;
A
#
# COMPACT_ATOMS: atom_id res chain seq x y z
N GLY A 1 -14.96 17.11 15.22
CA GLY A 1 -13.56 16.72 15.03
C GLY A 1 -12.99 16.04 16.25
N ASN A 2 -12.86 16.78 17.36
CA ASN A 2 -12.24 16.29 18.60
C ASN A 2 -12.84 14.97 19.13
N ASP A 3 -14.17 14.86 19.16
CA ASP A 3 -14.82 13.63 19.64
C ASP A 3 -14.48 12.41 18.77
N LEU A 4 -14.36 12.59 17.45
CA LEU A 4 -13.95 11.52 16.53
C LEU A 4 -12.48 11.10 16.77
N VAL A 5 -11.60 12.06 17.03
CA VAL A 5 -10.17 11.80 17.34
C VAL A 5 -10.04 11.01 18.64
N LYS A 6 -10.72 11.44 19.70
CA LYS A 6 -10.73 10.73 21.00
C LYS A 6 -11.37 9.36 20.89
N TRP A 7 -12.44 9.24 20.10
CA TRP A 7 -13.07 7.95 19.81
C TRP A 7 -12.08 7.02 19.09
N LEU A 8 -11.35 7.52 18.09
CA LEU A 8 -10.34 6.76 17.36
C LEU A 8 -9.16 6.35 18.23
N TRP A 9 -8.72 7.19 19.16
CA TRP A 9 -7.66 6.84 20.11
C TRP A 9 -8.15 5.87 21.20
N GLY A 10 -9.42 5.99 21.61
CA GLY A 10 -9.95 5.29 22.77
C GLY A 10 -9.54 5.92 24.10
N GLY A 11 -9.21 7.20 24.09
CA GLY A 11 -8.64 7.93 25.21
C GLY A 11 -8.33 9.37 24.83
N PHE A 12 -7.52 10.04 25.66
CA PHE A 12 -7.13 11.44 25.43
C PHE A 12 -5.88 11.61 24.56
N SER A 13 -5.11 10.54 24.35
CA SER A 13 -3.90 10.47 23.54
C SER A 13 -3.77 9.10 22.90
N VAL A 14 -2.81 8.95 21.97
CA VAL A 14 -2.42 7.64 21.44
C VAL A 14 -1.77 6.83 22.56
N ASP A 15 -2.32 5.64 22.84
CA ASP A 15 -1.87 4.74 23.90
C ASP A 15 -2.22 3.28 23.55
N ASN A 16 -2.11 2.34 24.50
CA ASN A 16 -2.34 0.91 24.30
C ASN A 16 -3.70 0.58 23.66
N ALA A 17 -4.76 1.31 24.03
CA ALA A 17 -6.08 1.17 23.42
C ALA A 17 -6.04 1.46 21.90
N THR A 18 -5.23 2.42 21.46
CA THR A 18 -5.01 2.76 20.05
C THR A 18 -4.16 1.71 19.34
N LEU A 19 -3.11 1.19 19.99
CA LEU A 19 -2.25 0.18 19.39
C LEU A 19 -2.99 -1.14 19.13
N THR A 20 -3.76 -1.62 20.10
CA THR A 20 -4.49 -2.89 19.99
C THR A 20 -5.54 -2.83 18.88
N ARG A 21 -6.29 -1.73 18.78
CA ARG A 21 -7.27 -1.56 17.68
C ARG A 21 -6.58 -1.39 16.33
N PHE A 22 -5.45 -0.68 16.25
CA PHE A 22 -4.74 -0.49 14.99
C PHE A 22 -4.19 -1.83 14.49
N PHE A 23 -3.73 -2.70 15.38
CA PHE A 23 -3.38 -4.07 15.02
C PHE A 23 -4.60 -4.85 14.50
N SER A 24 -5.74 -4.82 15.20
CA SER A 24 -6.96 -5.51 14.73
C SER A 24 -7.46 -4.99 13.38
N LEU A 25 -7.43 -3.67 13.17
CA LEU A 25 -7.79 -3.06 11.89
C LEU A 25 -6.78 -3.41 10.80
N HIS A 26 -5.48 -3.32 11.08
CA HIS A 26 -4.43 -3.69 10.14
C HIS A 26 -4.53 -5.15 9.72
N PHE A 27 -4.93 -6.05 10.62
CA PHE A 27 -5.19 -7.45 10.28
C PHE A 27 -6.41 -7.62 9.36
N LEU A 28 -7.50 -6.89 9.64
CA LEU A 28 -8.75 -7.00 8.89
C LEU A 28 -8.67 -6.35 7.49
N MET A 29 -8.01 -5.20 7.38
CA MET A 29 -8.01 -4.38 6.16
C MET A 29 -7.51 -5.11 4.90
N PRO A 30 -6.43 -5.92 4.93
CA PRO A 30 -6.00 -6.71 3.78
C PRO A 30 -7.10 -7.60 3.19
N PHE A 31 -7.93 -8.24 4.03
CA PHE A 31 -9.04 -9.08 3.56
C PHE A 31 -10.15 -8.27 2.88
N ILE A 32 -10.45 -7.09 3.43
CA ILE A 32 -11.39 -6.15 2.79
C ILE A 32 -10.84 -5.72 1.42
N VAL A 33 -9.54 -5.40 1.34
CA VAL A 33 -8.87 -5.07 0.08
C VAL A 33 -8.93 -6.23 -0.92
N THR A 34 -8.69 -7.48 -0.50
CA THR A 34 -8.84 -8.66 -1.37
C THR A 34 -10.26 -8.78 -1.93
N ALA A 35 -11.29 -8.58 -1.09
CA ALA A 35 -12.67 -8.59 -1.55
C ALA A 35 -12.94 -7.47 -2.59
N MET A 36 -12.42 -6.27 -2.35
CA MET A 36 -12.51 -5.16 -3.31
C MET A 36 -11.77 -5.46 -4.62
N VAL A 37 -10.61 -6.14 -4.58
CA VAL A 37 -9.89 -6.57 -5.79
C VAL A 37 -10.74 -7.54 -6.61
N MET A 38 -11.47 -8.47 -5.99
CA MET A 38 -12.37 -9.37 -6.73
C MET A 38 -13.52 -8.61 -7.41
N ILE A 39 -14.12 -7.64 -6.73
CA ILE A 39 -15.16 -6.77 -7.31
C ILE A 39 -14.58 -5.94 -8.47
N HIS A 40 -13.38 -5.40 -8.29
CA HIS A 40 -12.67 -4.65 -9.33
C HIS A 40 -12.42 -5.50 -10.58
N LEU A 41 -11.90 -6.73 -10.40
CA LEU A 41 -11.68 -7.67 -11.49
C LEU A 41 -12.98 -8.09 -12.17
N LEU A 42 -14.08 -8.25 -11.42
CA LEU A 42 -15.40 -8.53 -11.99
C LEU A 42 -15.83 -7.44 -12.99
N PHE A 43 -15.67 -6.17 -12.62
CA PHE A 43 -16.01 -5.06 -13.51
C PHE A 43 -15.10 -4.98 -14.74
N ILE A 44 -13.80 -5.23 -14.58
CA ILE A 44 -12.89 -5.30 -15.74
C ILE A 44 -13.26 -6.45 -16.67
N HIS A 45 -13.71 -7.60 -16.16
CA HIS A 45 -14.15 -8.71 -17.02
C HIS A 45 -15.42 -8.40 -17.83
N GLN A 46 -16.25 -7.45 -17.40
CA GLN A 46 -17.44 -7.03 -18.17
C GLN A 46 -17.06 -6.23 -19.42
N THR A 47 -16.04 -5.36 -19.34
CA THR A 47 -15.63 -4.50 -20.46
C THR A 47 -14.42 -5.03 -21.23
N GLY A 48 -13.60 -5.87 -20.59
CA GLY A 48 -12.24 -6.20 -21.02
C GLY A 48 -11.24 -5.07 -20.74
N SER A 49 -9.96 -5.37 -20.97
CA SER A 49 -8.85 -4.41 -20.83
C SER A 49 -8.84 -3.39 -21.97
N ASN A 50 -8.40 -2.16 -21.67
CA ASN A 50 -8.05 -1.19 -22.69
C ASN A 50 -6.68 -1.51 -23.33
N ASN A 51 -6.31 -0.80 -24.38
CA ASN A 51 -5.01 -0.91 -25.05
C ASN A 51 -4.36 0.47 -25.23
N PRO A 52 -3.04 0.54 -25.52
CA PRO A 52 -2.32 1.82 -25.61
C PRO A 52 -2.88 2.80 -26.64
N MET A 53 -3.55 2.32 -27.69
CA MET A 53 -4.16 3.19 -28.71
C MET A 53 -5.52 3.74 -28.28
N GLY A 54 -6.12 3.21 -27.20
CA GLY A 54 -7.43 3.63 -26.69
C GLY A 54 -8.61 3.31 -27.63
N VAL A 55 -8.39 2.51 -28.68
CA VAL A 55 -9.41 2.09 -29.65
C VAL A 55 -10.01 0.74 -29.27
N ASN A 56 -11.16 0.37 -29.85
CA ASN A 56 -11.78 -0.93 -29.56
C ASN A 56 -10.88 -2.09 -30.04
N SER A 57 -10.48 -3.01 -29.15
CA SER A 57 -9.60 -4.14 -29.47
C SER A 57 -10.32 -5.43 -29.91
N ASN A 58 -11.64 -5.43 -30.05
CA ASN A 58 -12.42 -6.65 -30.33
C ASN A 58 -12.04 -7.37 -31.64
N TYR A 59 -11.48 -6.66 -32.61
CA TYR A 59 -11.07 -7.24 -33.90
C TYR A 59 -9.73 -8.00 -33.85
N ASP A 60 -8.95 -7.86 -32.77
CA ASP A 60 -7.62 -8.46 -32.62
C ASP A 60 -7.38 -8.92 -31.17
N LYS A 61 -8.25 -9.81 -30.69
CA LYS A 61 -8.09 -10.44 -29.38
C LYS A 61 -7.25 -11.70 -29.49
N ILE A 62 -6.28 -11.82 -28.58
CA ILE A 62 -5.54 -13.05 -28.33
C ILE A 62 -5.96 -13.66 -26.99
N PRO A 63 -5.89 -14.99 -26.82
CA PRO A 63 -6.21 -15.61 -25.54
C PRO A 63 -5.21 -15.19 -24.45
N PHE A 64 -5.65 -15.18 -23.19
CA PHE A 64 -4.79 -14.83 -22.06
C PHE A 64 -3.60 -15.78 -21.92
N HIS A 65 -3.87 -17.09 -22.00
CA HIS A 65 -2.85 -18.13 -22.02
C HIS A 65 -2.55 -18.56 -23.47
N PRO A 66 -1.27 -18.70 -23.88
CA PRO A 66 -0.06 -18.57 -23.07
C PRO A 66 0.49 -17.13 -22.97
N TYR A 67 0.02 -16.22 -23.82
CA TYR A 67 0.68 -14.93 -24.09
C TYR A 67 0.89 -14.06 -22.86
N PHE A 68 -0.20 -13.69 -22.18
CA PHE A 68 -0.14 -12.86 -20.99
C PHE A 68 0.34 -13.64 -19.77
N SER A 69 0.04 -14.94 -19.67
CA SER A 69 0.58 -15.77 -18.57
C SER A 69 2.11 -15.80 -18.52
N VAL A 70 2.77 -15.96 -19.68
CA VAL A 70 4.25 -15.96 -19.76
C VAL A 70 4.80 -14.56 -19.49
N LYS A 71 4.16 -13.52 -20.02
CA LYS A 71 4.56 -12.12 -19.78
C LYS A 71 4.47 -11.75 -18.29
N ASP A 72 3.38 -12.13 -17.63
CA ASP A 72 3.14 -11.84 -16.21
C ASP A 72 4.13 -12.62 -15.33
N TYR A 73 4.43 -13.88 -15.68
CA TYR A 73 5.46 -14.66 -14.99
C TYR A 73 6.84 -14.00 -15.08
N MET A 74 7.24 -13.54 -16.27
CA MET A 74 8.49 -12.78 -16.44
C MET A 74 8.49 -11.50 -15.58
N GLY A 75 7.39 -10.74 -15.60
CA GLY A 75 7.25 -9.55 -14.77
C GLY A 75 7.39 -9.84 -13.27
N MET A 76 6.74 -10.91 -12.79
CA MET A 76 6.83 -11.35 -11.40
C MET A 76 8.26 -11.77 -11.02
N MET A 77 8.98 -12.46 -11.91
CA MET A 77 10.38 -12.82 -11.67
C MET A 77 11.28 -11.59 -11.51
N ILE A 78 11.08 -10.56 -12.34
CA ILE A 78 11.86 -9.31 -12.23
C ILE A 78 11.50 -8.57 -10.93
N ALA A 79 10.21 -8.46 -10.59
CA ALA A 79 9.77 -7.82 -9.35
C ALA A 79 10.31 -8.53 -8.11
N MET A 80 10.26 -9.87 -8.08
CA MET A 80 10.80 -10.67 -6.98
C MET A 80 12.32 -10.56 -6.89
N PHE A 81 13.03 -10.53 -8.01
CA PHE A 81 14.47 -10.30 -8.03
C PHE A 81 14.82 -8.96 -7.38
N MET A 82 14.18 -7.86 -7.80
CA MET A 82 14.41 -6.53 -7.20
C MET A 82 14.07 -6.50 -5.71
N PHE A 83 12.96 -7.13 -5.31
CA PHE A 83 12.56 -7.21 -3.91
C PHE A 83 13.59 -7.96 -3.06
N ILE A 84 14.06 -9.13 -3.52
CA ILE A 84 15.07 -9.91 -2.81
C ILE A 84 16.38 -9.11 -2.70
N MET A 85 16.79 -8.44 -3.76
CA MET A 85 18.00 -7.62 -3.77
C MET A 85 17.93 -6.48 -2.75
N LEU A 86 16.79 -5.78 -2.66
CA LEU A 86 16.55 -4.77 -1.63
C LEU A 86 16.70 -5.36 -0.22
N ASN A 87 16.06 -6.50 0.04
CA ASN A 87 16.09 -7.13 1.37
C ASN A 87 17.47 -7.68 1.76
N LEU A 88 18.24 -8.20 0.80
CA LEU A 88 19.53 -8.83 1.08
C LEU A 88 20.71 -7.85 1.08
N TRP A 89 20.65 -6.78 0.29
CA TRP A 89 21.74 -5.83 0.18
C TRP A 89 21.55 -4.61 1.08
N GLU A 90 20.37 -3.99 1.06
CA GLU A 90 20.10 -2.74 1.79
C GLU A 90 18.68 -2.73 2.39
N PRO A 91 18.38 -3.62 3.36
CA PRO A 91 17.02 -3.80 3.88
C PRO A 91 16.44 -2.55 4.56
N GLN A 92 17.30 -1.63 4.98
CA GLN A 92 16.90 -0.39 5.68
C GLN A 92 16.82 0.83 4.75
N MET A 93 17.13 0.68 3.45
CA MET A 93 17.22 1.80 2.51
C MET A 93 15.95 2.66 2.44
N LEU A 94 14.78 2.04 2.59
CA LEU A 94 13.47 2.71 2.51
C LEU A 94 12.84 3.02 3.87
N GLY A 95 13.55 2.71 4.97
CA GLY A 95 13.09 2.94 6.34
C GLY A 95 13.65 4.22 6.95
N ASP A 96 13.04 4.66 8.04
CA ASP A 96 13.54 5.79 8.84
C ASP A 96 14.28 5.26 10.09
N PRO A 97 15.55 5.65 10.34
CA PRO A 97 16.29 5.26 11.53
C PRO A 97 15.58 5.59 12.86
N GLU A 98 14.73 6.63 12.90
CA GLU A 98 14.01 7.01 14.12
C GLU A 98 13.04 5.92 14.61
N ASN A 99 12.56 5.04 13.72
CA ASN A 99 11.68 3.92 14.08
C ASN A 99 12.38 2.79 14.86
N PHE A 100 13.70 2.81 14.99
CA PHE A 100 14.44 1.90 15.88
C PHE A 100 14.49 2.40 17.33
N ILE A 101 14.06 3.63 17.59
CA ILE A 101 13.96 4.19 18.92
C ILE A 101 12.56 3.89 19.47
N SER A 102 12.47 3.40 20.70
CA SER A 102 11.18 3.16 21.34
C SER A 102 10.39 4.47 21.47
N ALA A 103 9.08 4.41 21.19
CA ALA A 103 8.22 5.58 21.23
C ALA A 103 8.25 6.28 22.61
N ASN A 104 8.45 7.60 22.60
CA ASN A 104 8.40 8.43 23.80
C ASN A 104 7.38 9.56 23.62
N PRO A 105 6.21 9.52 24.29
CA PRO A 105 5.17 10.55 24.14
C PRO A 105 5.60 11.97 24.53
N LEU A 106 6.70 12.12 25.27
CA LEU A 106 7.21 13.41 25.74
C LEU A 106 8.23 14.04 24.80
N VAL A 107 8.68 13.30 23.77
CA VAL A 107 9.74 13.76 22.86
C VAL A 107 9.27 13.57 21.42
N THR A 108 9.14 14.66 20.69
CA THR A 108 8.93 14.62 19.23
C THR A 108 10.28 14.68 18.54
N PRO A 109 10.58 13.78 17.58
CA PRO A 109 11.80 13.88 16.79
C PRO A 109 11.87 15.16 15.96
N VAL A 110 13.08 15.62 15.68
CA VAL A 110 13.32 16.93 15.02
C VAL A 110 12.85 16.93 13.58
N HIS A 111 12.97 15.80 12.88
CA HIS A 111 12.64 15.67 11.46
C HIS A 111 11.50 14.68 11.20
N ILE A 112 10.44 14.75 12.03
CA ILE A 112 9.27 13.86 11.89
C ILE A 112 8.65 13.92 10.48
N GLN A 113 8.54 12.76 9.85
CA GLN A 113 8.01 12.57 8.52
C GLN A 113 7.34 11.19 8.40
N PRO A 114 6.35 11.02 7.50
CA PRO A 114 5.84 9.70 7.18
C PRO A 114 6.80 8.98 6.23
N GLU A 115 6.52 7.70 5.98
CA GLU A 115 7.25 6.92 4.99
C GLU A 115 7.16 7.54 3.58
N TRP A 116 8.15 7.22 2.75
CA TRP A 116 8.39 7.87 1.45
C TRP A 116 7.17 7.93 0.53
N TYR A 117 6.33 6.90 0.54
CA TYR A 117 5.14 6.79 -0.31
C TYR A 117 4.00 7.75 0.10
N PHE A 118 4.10 8.43 1.25
CA PHE A 118 3.17 9.47 1.68
C PHE A 118 3.73 10.90 1.57
N LEU A 119 5.03 11.07 1.25
CA LEU A 119 5.67 12.39 1.27
C LEU A 119 5.03 13.41 0.34
N PHE A 120 4.51 12.97 -0.82
CA PHE A 120 3.83 13.88 -1.75
C PHE A 120 2.55 14.47 -1.13
N ALA A 121 1.73 13.65 -0.45
CA ALA A 121 0.51 14.10 0.21
C ALA A 121 0.83 14.93 1.45
N TYR A 122 1.89 14.55 2.18
CA TYR A 122 2.37 15.33 3.33
C TYR A 122 2.90 16.70 2.92
N ALA A 123 3.55 16.82 1.75
CA ALA A 123 3.96 18.11 1.20
C ALA A 123 2.75 18.99 0.87
N ILE A 124 1.70 18.42 0.27
CA ILE A 124 0.43 19.13 -0.01
C ILE A 124 -0.26 19.57 1.29
N LEU A 125 -0.24 18.76 2.35
CA LEU A 125 -0.85 19.12 3.63
C LEU A 125 -0.14 20.31 4.31
N ARG A 126 1.16 20.49 4.06
CA ARG A 126 2.00 21.54 4.67
C ARG A 126 2.13 22.82 3.85
N SER A 127 1.59 22.87 2.64
CA SER A 127 1.55 24.08 1.78
C SER A 127 0.37 24.96 2.11
#